data_AF-A0A7S2R2Q3-F1
#
_entry.id   AF-A0A7S2R2Q3-F1
#
_cell.length_a   1.000
_cell.length_b   1.000
_cell.length_c   1.000
_cell.angle_alpha   90.00
_cell.angle_beta   90.00
_cell.angle_gamma   90.00
#
_symmetry.space_group_name_H-M   'P 1'
#
loop_
_entity.id
_entity.type
_entity.pdbx_description
1 polymer ?
#
loop_
_entity_poly.entity_id
_entity_poly.type
_entity_poly.pdbx_seq_one_letter_code
_entity_poly.pdbx_strand_id
1 'polypeptide(L)'
;AILKEQYKIFINPSLSEVLCTTTAEALAMGKFAIIPVHSSNDFFMQFPNCLAYRNNLEFAANLGWALTHDPEPLTENQQRTFTWEAATERLVQEAAITRREARDRQLLGKNKLDERIAWFHNELSKGTKGDTLRKVLGGGPISDQVKYEMAKKGPDEASYNSEKDDGYGDEEEDQGLSKKFFSSSLERAIRKTFARSTLASNEAP
;
A
#
# COMPACT_ATOMS: atom_id res chain seq x y z
N ALA A 1 -7.04 -22.63 -26.87
CA ALA A 1 -6.20 -23.47 -26.00
C ALA A 1 -7.09 -24.04 -24.90
N ILE A 2 -7.31 -25.35 -24.89
CA ILE A 2 -8.14 -26.00 -23.88
C ILE A 2 -7.21 -26.41 -22.73
N LEU A 3 -7.04 -25.55 -21.74
CA LEU A 3 -6.56 -26.00 -20.42
C LEU A 3 -7.77 -26.71 -19.78
N LYS A 4 -7.96 -28.00 -20.10
CA LYS A 4 -9.12 -28.79 -19.69
C LYS A 4 -9.02 -29.32 -18.26
N GLU A 5 -7.89 -29.12 -17.59
CA GLU A 5 -7.70 -29.52 -16.20
C GLU A 5 -7.46 -28.29 -15.33
N GLN A 6 -8.35 -28.10 -14.37
CA GLN A 6 -8.26 -27.04 -13.37
C GLN A 6 -7.25 -27.50 -12.32
N TYR A 7 -6.07 -26.87 -12.28
CA TYR A 7 -5.06 -27.19 -11.27
C TYR A 7 -5.61 -26.97 -9.85
N LYS A 8 -5.64 -28.03 -9.05
CA LYS A 8 -6.11 -28.01 -7.65
C LYS A 8 -5.02 -27.68 -6.62
N ILE A 9 -3.76 -27.62 -7.05
CA ILE A 9 -2.60 -27.35 -6.19
C ILE A 9 -1.90 -26.09 -6.66
N PHE A 10 -1.66 -25.17 -5.74
CA PHE A 10 -0.78 -24.02 -5.89
C PHE A 10 0.42 -24.20 -4.96
N ILE A 11 1.62 -23.92 -5.46
CA ILE A 11 2.86 -23.99 -4.69
C ILE A 11 3.49 -22.61 -4.70
N ASN A 12 3.80 -22.10 -3.51
CA ASN A 12 4.59 -20.90 -3.34
C ASN A 12 5.75 -21.20 -2.38
N PRO A 13 6.98 -21.40 -2.90
CA PRO A 13 8.13 -21.75 -2.08
C PRO A 13 8.89 -20.54 -1.53
N SER A 14 8.39 -19.32 -1.73
CA SER A 14 9.08 -18.09 -1.33
C SER A 14 9.24 -17.99 0.19
N LEU A 15 10.46 -17.72 0.64
CA LEU A 15 10.77 -17.43 2.04
C LEU A 15 10.68 -15.92 2.36
N SER A 16 10.57 -15.08 1.34
CA SER A 16 10.42 -13.63 1.47
C SER A 16 9.39 -13.15 0.44
N GLU A 17 8.28 -12.60 0.90
CA GLU A 17 7.25 -12.02 0.04
C GLU A 17 6.80 -10.66 0.58
N VAL A 18 6.59 -9.69 -0.32
CA VAL A 18 6.10 -8.35 0.05
C VAL A 18 4.56 -8.36 0.11
N LEU A 19 3.92 -9.09 -0.80
CA LEU A 19 2.47 -9.20 -0.91
C LEU A 19 2.15 -10.64 -1.34
N CYS A 20 1.74 -11.50 -0.41
CA CYS A 20 1.42 -12.91 -0.66
C CYS A 20 0.07 -13.09 -1.41
N THR A 21 -0.22 -12.25 -2.42
CA THR A 21 -1.53 -12.19 -3.07
C THR A 21 -1.87 -13.47 -3.82
N THR A 22 -0.88 -14.09 -4.45
CA THR A 22 -1.05 -15.35 -5.20
C THR A 22 -1.49 -16.52 -4.29
N THR A 23 -0.97 -16.56 -3.07
CA THR A 23 -1.40 -17.53 -2.03
C THR A 23 -2.85 -17.27 -1.62
N ALA A 24 -3.21 -16.00 -1.39
CA ALA A 24 -4.59 -15.63 -1.06
C ALA A 24 -5.57 -15.98 -2.19
N GLU A 25 -5.22 -15.69 -3.44
CA GLU A 25 -6.01 -16.02 -4.62
C GLU A 25 -6.20 -17.53 -4.77
N ALA A 26 -5.14 -18.32 -4.60
CA ALA A 26 -5.24 -19.78 -4.70
C ALA A 26 -6.20 -20.36 -3.66
N LEU A 27 -6.09 -19.92 -2.41
CA LEU A 27 -6.99 -20.35 -1.34
C LEU A 27 -8.43 -19.87 -1.57
N ALA A 28 -8.62 -18.63 -2.04
CA ALA A 28 -9.94 -18.09 -2.40
C ALA A 28 -10.60 -18.84 -3.56
N MET A 29 -9.82 -19.41 -4.47
CA MET A 29 -10.29 -20.32 -5.53
C MET A 29 -10.57 -21.75 -5.02
N GLY A 30 -10.39 -22.03 -3.73
CA GLY A 30 -10.59 -23.35 -3.14
C GLY A 30 -9.51 -24.37 -3.54
N LYS A 31 -8.28 -23.92 -3.83
CA LYS A 31 -7.15 -24.81 -4.13
C LYS A 31 -6.37 -25.14 -2.86
N PHE A 32 -5.59 -26.23 -2.90
CA PHE A 32 -4.50 -26.39 -1.96
C PHE A 32 -3.43 -25.32 -2.20
N ALA A 33 -2.90 -24.75 -1.12
CA ALA A 33 -1.74 -23.89 -1.16
C ALA A 33 -0.62 -24.52 -0.31
N ILE A 34 0.48 -24.91 -0.94
CA ILE A 34 1.66 -25.46 -0.27
C ILE A 34 2.69 -24.35 -0.11
N ILE A 35 2.93 -23.90 1.12
CA ILE A 35 3.75 -22.73 1.45
C ILE A 35 4.69 -23.00 2.63
N PRO A 36 5.84 -22.31 2.74
CA PRO A 36 6.72 -22.49 3.88
C PRO A 36 6.12 -21.90 5.16
N VAL A 37 6.46 -22.51 6.31
CA VAL A 37 6.19 -21.93 7.63
C VAL A 37 7.07 -20.69 7.81
N HIS A 38 6.44 -19.51 7.72
CA HIS A 38 7.09 -18.21 7.88
C HIS A 38 6.07 -17.21 8.40
N SER A 39 6.51 -16.19 9.16
CA SER A 39 5.59 -15.23 9.80
C SER A 39 4.75 -14.42 8.80
N SER A 40 5.23 -14.23 7.56
CA SER A 40 4.44 -13.61 6.49
C SER A 40 3.26 -14.48 6.02
N ASN A 41 3.26 -15.77 6.37
CA ASN A 41 2.26 -16.74 5.98
C ASN A 41 1.30 -17.12 7.12
N ASP A 42 1.47 -16.56 8.32
CA ASP A 42 0.67 -16.91 9.50
C ASP A 42 -0.84 -16.72 9.25
N PHE A 43 -1.21 -15.69 8.48
CA PHE A 43 -2.59 -15.47 8.07
C PHE A 43 -3.20 -16.64 7.28
N PHE A 44 -2.41 -17.39 6.51
CA PHE A 44 -2.92 -18.49 5.67
C PHE A 44 -3.01 -19.81 6.42
N MET A 45 -2.21 -20.02 7.47
CA MET A 45 -2.16 -21.28 8.21
C MET A 45 -3.47 -21.62 8.94
N GLN A 46 -4.40 -20.65 9.05
CA GLN A 46 -5.75 -20.88 9.59
C GLN A 46 -6.69 -21.62 8.63
N PHE A 47 -6.36 -21.70 7.33
CA PHE A 47 -7.23 -22.34 6.33
C PHE A 47 -6.87 -23.82 6.16
N PRO A 48 -7.86 -24.72 6.05
CA PRO A 48 -7.62 -26.17 5.97
C PRO A 48 -6.86 -26.57 4.71
N ASN A 49 -7.05 -25.83 3.61
CA ASN A 49 -6.35 -26.07 2.35
C ASN A 49 -4.93 -25.48 2.31
N CYS A 50 -4.46 -24.85 3.38
CA CYS A 50 -3.08 -24.35 3.49
C CYS A 50 -2.18 -25.42 4.10
N LEU A 51 -1.34 -26.04 3.26
CA LEU A 51 -0.43 -27.12 3.64
C LEU A 51 0.98 -26.56 3.88
N ALA A 52 1.24 -26.13 5.10
CA ALA A 52 2.52 -25.51 5.45
C ALA A 52 3.66 -26.54 5.62
N TYR A 53 4.89 -26.17 5.27
CA TYR A 53 6.07 -27.04 5.41
C TYR A 53 7.29 -26.29 5.98
N ARG A 54 8.17 -27.00 6.69
CA ARG A 54 9.43 -26.47 7.26
C ARG A 54 10.68 -26.97 6.55
N ASN A 55 10.57 -28.08 5.83
CA ASN A 55 11.69 -28.75 5.17
C ASN A 55 11.22 -29.51 3.92
N ASN A 56 12.18 -30.03 3.15
CA ASN A 56 11.91 -30.70 1.88
C ASN A 56 11.08 -32.00 2.04
N LEU A 57 11.19 -32.69 3.18
CA LEU A 57 10.42 -33.91 3.44
C LEU A 57 8.94 -33.58 3.67
N GLU A 58 8.66 -32.58 4.50
CA GLU A 58 7.29 -32.08 4.72
C GLU A 58 6.68 -31.54 3.42
N PHE A 59 7.47 -30.81 2.62
CA PHE A 59 7.01 -30.35 1.30
C PHE A 59 6.61 -31.53 0.40
N ALA A 60 7.48 -32.54 0.28
CA ALA A 60 7.20 -33.71 -0.55
C ALA A 60 5.99 -34.51 -0.03
N ALA A 61 5.84 -34.62 1.30
CA ALA A 61 4.70 -35.26 1.93
C ALA A 61 3.39 -34.51 1.64
N ASN A 62 3.37 -33.19 1.82
CA ASN A 62 2.20 -32.35 1.53
C ASN A 62 1.83 -32.41 0.05
N LEU A 63 2.81 -32.37 -0.85
CA LEU A 63 2.58 -32.50 -2.29
C LEU A 63 2.01 -33.88 -2.65
N GLY A 64 2.59 -34.95 -2.11
CA GLY A 64 2.09 -36.31 -2.31
C GLY A 64 0.64 -36.47 -1.82
N TRP A 65 0.34 -35.91 -0.64
CA TRP A 65 -1.00 -35.92 -0.08
C TRP A 65 -1.99 -35.12 -0.93
N ALA A 66 -1.64 -33.90 -1.36
CA ALA A 66 -2.49 -33.04 -2.16
C ALA A 66 -2.79 -33.60 -3.56
N LEU A 67 -1.90 -34.44 -4.12
CA LEU A 67 -2.14 -35.12 -5.39
C LEU A 67 -3.24 -36.17 -5.29
N THR A 68 -3.40 -36.84 -4.14
CA THR A 68 -4.36 -37.93 -3.94
C THR A 68 -5.65 -37.50 -3.21
N HIS A 69 -5.74 -36.26 -2.76
CA HIS A 69 -6.91 -35.70 -2.05
C HIS A 69 -7.47 -34.51 -2.81
N ASP A 70 -8.72 -34.14 -2.54
CA ASP A 70 -9.33 -32.94 -3.10
C ASP A 70 -9.43 -31.83 -2.03
N PRO A 71 -9.28 -30.55 -2.41
CA PRO A 71 -9.41 -29.45 -1.47
C PRO A 71 -10.78 -29.44 -0.80
N GLU A 72 -10.81 -29.03 0.46
CA GLU A 72 -12.07 -28.81 1.16
C GLU A 72 -12.81 -27.62 0.54
N PRO A 73 -14.12 -27.74 0.27
CA PRO A 73 -14.91 -26.59 -0.14
C PRO A 73 -14.84 -25.47 0.90
N LEU A 74 -14.68 -24.23 0.44
CA LEU A 74 -14.64 -23.08 1.35
C LEU A 74 -15.99 -22.90 2.05
N THR A 75 -15.96 -22.82 3.38
CA THR A 75 -17.11 -22.37 4.17
C THR A 75 -17.45 -20.90 3.87
N GLU A 76 -18.69 -20.49 4.12
CA GLU A 76 -19.11 -19.09 3.93
C GLU A 76 -18.21 -18.09 4.67
N ASN A 77 -17.78 -18.43 5.89
CA ASN A 77 -16.86 -17.59 6.68
C ASN A 77 -15.47 -17.47 6.03
N GLN A 78 -14.94 -18.55 5.46
CA GLN A 78 -13.65 -18.51 4.76
C GLN A 78 -13.76 -17.70 3.47
N GLN A 79 -14.84 -17.90 2.69
CA GLN A 79 -15.10 -17.10 1.49
C GLN A 79 -15.18 -15.61 1.84
N ARG A 80 -15.94 -15.24 2.88
CA ARG A 80 -16.01 -13.87 3.38
C ARG A 80 -14.63 -13.34 3.76
N THR A 81 -13.79 -14.13 4.42
CA THR A 81 -12.46 -13.70 4.87
C THR A 81 -11.56 -13.22 3.72
N PHE A 82 -11.71 -13.81 2.53
CA PHE A 82 -10.97 -13.46 1.31
C PHE A 82 -11.59 -12.30 0.51
N THR A 83 -12.73 -11.74 0.92
CA THR A 83 -13.31 -10.58 0.22
C THR A 83 -12.55 -9.29 0.53
N TRP A 84 -12.65 -8.34 -0.40
CA TRP A 84 -12.17 -6.97 -0.18
C TRP A 84 -12.86 -6.29 1.00
N GLU A 85 -14.13 -6.59 1.24
CA GLU A 85 -14.89 -6.06 2.37
C GLU A 85 -14.29 -6.52 3.71
N ALA A 86 -14.05 -7.83 3.89
CA ALA A 86 -13.44 -8.33 5.11
C ALA A 86 -11.99 -7.86 5.29
N ALA A 87 -11.24 -7.71 4.19
CA ALA A 87 -9.91 -7.11 4.24
C ALA A 87 -9.97 -5.64 4.71
N THR A 88 -10.97 -4.88 4.25
CA THR A 88 -11.20 -3.49 4.67
C THR A 88 -11.63 -3.40 6.12
N GLU A 89 -12.50 -4.29 6.59
CA GLU A 89 -12.88 -4.37 8.00
C GLU A 89 -11.66 -4.60 8.90
N ARG A 90 -10.79 -5.57 8.55
CA ARG A 90 -9.53 -5.82 9.28
C ARG A 90 -8.64 -4.57 9.28
N LEU A 91 -8.49 -3.90 8.14
CA LEU A 91 -7.70 -2.68 8.04
C LEU A 91 -8.26 -1.58 8.95
N VAL A 92 -9.58 -1.35 8.94
CA VAL A 92 -10.24 -0.35 9.80
C VAL A 92 -10.07 -0.70 11.27
N GLN A 93 -10.19 -1.99 11.63
CA GLN A 93 -10.03 -2.45 13.00
C GLN A 93 -8.59 -2.22 13.51
N GLU A 94 -7.58 -2.57 12.72
CA GLU A 94 -6.17 -2.37 13.09
C GLU A 94 -5.76 -0.89 13.06
N ALA A 95 -6.39 -0.08 12.21
CA ALA A 95 -6.14 1.36 12.15
C ALA A 95 -6.91 2.16 13.23
N ALA A 96 -7.82 1.53 13.98
CA ALA A 96 -8.63 2.21 14.97
C ALA A 96 -7.77 2.64 16.18
N ILE A 97 -7.89 3.91 16.56
CA ILE A 97 -7.27 4.45 17.78
C ILE A 97 -8.30 4.54 18.90
N THR A 98 -7.86 4.37 20.14
CA THR A 98 -8.72 4.55 21.31
C THR A 98 -9.16 6.00 21.46
N ARG A 99 -10.32 6.23 22.10
CA ARG A 99 -10.80 7.59 22.43
C ARG A 99 -9.80 8.38 23.28
N ARG A 100 -9.02 7.67 24.12
CA ARG A 100 -7.96 8.27 24.93
C ARG A 100 -6.83 8.75 24.04
N GLU A 101 -6.31 7.91 23.15
CA GLU A 101 -5.26 8.29 22.21
C GLU A 101 -5.70 9.44 21.32
N ALA A 102 -6.94 9.42 20.83
CA ALA A 102 -7.50 10.53 20.05
C ALA A 102 -7.48 11.85 20.85
N ARG A 103 -7.90 11.83 22.12
CA ARG A 103 -7.86 12.99 23.01
C ARG A 103 -6.42 13.46 23.30
N ASP A 104 -5.52 12.53 23.59
CA ASP A 104 -4.11 12.85 23.86
C ASP A 104 -3.45 13.47 22.62
N ARG A 105 -3.76 12.98 21.41
CA ARG A 105 -3.31 13.60 20.16
C ARG A 105 -3.84 15.03 19.99
N GLN A 106 -5.11 15.26 20.32
CA GLN A 106 -5.73 16.57 20.25
C GLN A 106 -5.09 17.56 21.25
N LEU A 107 -4.88 17.13 22.51
CA LEU A 107 -4.24 17.94 23.55
C LEU A 107 -2.79 18.28 23.20
N LEU A 108 -2.06 17.33 22.62
CA LEU A 108 -0.69 17.55 22.14
C LEU A 108 -0.61 18.43 20.88
N GLY A 109 -1.74 18.88 20.34
CA GLY A 109 -1.79 19.72 19.14
C GLY A 109 -1.23 19.04 17.90
N LYS A 110 -1.18 17.69 17.87
CA LYS A 110 -0.59 16.92 16.76
C LYS A 110 -1.30 17.16 15.44
N ASN A 111 -2.59 17.53 15.47
CA ASN A 111 -3.37 17.85 14.28
C ASN A 111 -2.71 18.95 13.42
N LYS A 112 -2.17 20.00 14.04
CA LYS A 112 -1.49 21.09 13.30
C LYS A 112 -0.18 20.64 12.66
N LEU A 113 0.50 19.67 13.27
CA LEU A 113 1.71 19.08 12.69
C LEU A 113 1.33 18.15 11.53
N ASP A 114 0.31 17.32 11.72
CA ASP A 114 -0.20 16.39 10.72
C ASP A 114 -0.72 17.15 9.48
N GLU A 115 -1.48 18.24 9.67
CA GLU A 115 -1.93 19.15 8.61
C GLU A 115 -0.76 19.77 7.84
N ARG A 116 0.28 20.22 8.54
CA ARG A 116 1.49 20.78 7.89
C ARG A 116 2.26 19.76 7.08
N ILE A 117 2.39 18.55 7.62
CA ILE A 117 3.05 17.44 6.92
C ILE A 117 2.22 17.05 5.69
N ALA A 118 0.89 16.98 5.81
CA ALA A 118 -0.01 16.66 4.72
C ALA A 118 0.03 17.74 3.62
N TRP A 119 -0.05 19.02 4.00
CA TRP A 119 0.09 20.15 3.08
C TRP A 119 1.43 20.08 2.34
N PHE A 120 2.53 19.88 3.06
CA PHE A 120 3.86 19.79 2.46
C PHE A 120 4.00 18.59 1.51
N HIS A 121 3.50 17.42 1.92
CA HIS A 121 3.51 16.22 1.08
C HIS A 121 2.71 16.43 -0.21
N ASN A 122 1.53 17.06 -0.12
CA ASN A 122 0.73 17.42 -1.28
C ASN A 122 1.45 18.43 -2.17
N GLU A 123 2.03 19.49 -1.59
CA GLU A 123 2.69 20.54 -2.35
C GLU A 123 3.95 20.03 -3.08
N LEU A 124 4.73 19.14 -2.44
CA LEU A 124 5.87 18.50 -3.09
C LEU A 124 5.49 17.55 -4.23
N SER A 125 4.31 16.94 -4.15
CA SER A 125 3.86 15.93 -5.12
C SER A 125 2.98 16.50 -6.24
N LYS A 126 2.60 17.77 -6.15
CA LYS A 126 1.82 18.51 -7.15
C LYS A 126 2.65 18.98 -8.34
N GLY A 127 2.00 18.99 -9.50
CA GLY A 127 2.51 19.66 -10.70
C GLY A 127 3.83 19.10 -11.23
N THR A 128 4.45 19.85 -12.13
CA THR A 128 5.66 19.41 -12.86
C THR A 128 6.86 19.17 -11.93
N LYS A 129 6.88 19.84 -10.77
CA LYS A 129 7.89 19.62 -9.72
C LYS A 129 7.72 18.26 -9.04
N GLY A 130 6.49 17.86 -8.74
CA GLY A 130 6.18 16.52 -8.23
C GLY A 130 6.52 15.41 -9.22
N ASP A 131 6.26 15.62 -10.52
CA ASP A 131 6.67 14.70 -11.58
C ASP A 131 8.19 14.54 -11.63
N THR A 132 8.93 15.65 -11.50
CA THR A 132 10.40 15.62 -11.45
C THR A 132 10.92 14.88 -10.21
N LEU A 133 10.29 15.10 -9.05
CA LEU A 133 10.63 14.39 -7.81
C LEU A 133 10.39 12.88 -7.95
N ARG A 134 9.24 12.48 -8.50
CA ARG A 134 8.92 11.06 -8.80
C ARG A 134 9.93 10.43 -9.75
N LYS A 135 10.40 11.16 -10.77
CA LYS A 135 11.47 10.67 -11.68
C LYS A 135 12.75 10.38 -10.95
N VAL A 136 13.21 11.33 -10.13
CA VAL A 136 14.47 11.20 -9.38
C VAL A 136 14.40 10.06 -8.36
N LEU A 137 13.23 9.81 -7.78
CA LEU A 137 13.00 8.72 -6.82
C LEU A 137 12.66 7.36 -7.47
N GLY A 138 12.87 7.21 -8.78
CA GLY A 138 12.75 5.91 -9.46
C GLY A 138 11.35 5.54 -9.95
N GLY A 139 10.41 6.49 -9.99
CA GLY A 139 9.04 6.26 -10.46
C GLY A 139 8.92 5.94 -11.97
N GLY A 140 10.01 6.04 -12.73
CA GLY A 140 10.06 5.62 -14.14
C GLY A 140 8.99 6.29 -15.01
N PRO A 141 8.42 5.60 -16.02
CA PRO A 141 7.42 6.17 -16.94
C PRO A 141 6.12 6.66 -16.29
N ILE A 142 5.85 6.23 -15.05
CA ILE A 142 4.62 6.55 -14.29
C ILE A 142 4.76 7.91 -13.57
N SER A 143 5.96 8.50 -13.55
CA SER A 143 6.23 9.75 -12.86
C SER A 143 5.51 10.98 -13.45
N ASP A 144 5.17 10.96 -14.74
CA ASP A 144 4.53 12.08 -15.44
C ASP A 144 3.01 12.06 -15.21
N GLN A 145 2.56 12.49 -14.03
CA GLN A 145 1.14 12.46 -13.70
C GLN A 145 0.40 13.70 -14.24
N VAL A 146 1.09 14.84 -14.32
CA VAL A 146 0.50 16.11 -14.78
C VAL A 146 -0.06 16.04 -16.19
N LYS A 147 0.55 15.24 -17.08
CA LYS A 147 0.07 15.08 -18.46
C LYS A 147 -1.34 14.49 -18.51
N TYR A 148 -1.71 13.64 -17.55
CA TYR A 148 -3.05 13.05 -17.47
C TYR A 148 -4.06 14.01 -16.88
N GLU A 149 -3.66 14.85 -15.91
CA GLU A 149 -4.50 15.92 -15.37
C GLU A 149 -4.80 16.99 -16.42
N MET A 150 -3.78 17.39 -17.20
CA MET A 150 -3.94 18.35 -18.30
C MET A 150 -4.77 17.77 -19.45
N ALA A 151 -4.64 16.47 -19.75
CA ALA A 151 -5.46 15.82 -20.77
C ALA A 151 -6.94 15.65 -20.34
N LYS A 152 -7.22 15.62 -19.03
CA LYS A 152 -8.58 15.50 -18.50
C LYS A 152 -9.35 16.83 -18.53
N LYS A 153 -8.63 17.96 -18.50
CA LYS A 153 -9.18 19.30 -18.76
C LYS A 153 -9.28 19.50 -20.28
N GLY A 154 -10.45 19.23 -20.86
CA GLY A 154 -10.71 19.50 -22.28
C GLY A 154 -10.58 21.00 -22.61
N PRO A 155 -10.47 21.37 -23.90
CA PRO A 155 -10.23 22.76 -24.33
C PRO A 155 -11.32 23.77 -23.91
N ASP A 156 -12.51 23.30 -23.50
CA ASP A 156 -13.67 24.16 -23.20
C ASP A 156 -13.84 24.51 -21.70
N GLU A 157 -13.01 23.96 -20.79
CA GLU A 157 -13.11 24.24 -19.34
C GLU A 157 -12.11 25.31 -18.84
N ALA A 158 -11.37 25.96 -19.73
CA ALA A 158 -10.43 27.01 -19.35
C ALA A 158 -11.10 28.34 -18.92
N SER A 159 -12.41 28.48 -19.03
CA SER A 159 -13.17 29.71 -18.69
C SER A 159 -14.20 29.55 -17.58
N TYR A 160 -14.41 28.34 -17.05
CA TYR A 160 -15.46 28.06 -16.06
C TYR A 160 -14.91 27.10 -15.01
N ASN A 161 -14.18 27.65 -14.03
CA ASN A 161 -13.96 27.15 -12.66
C ASN A 161 -12.66 27.76 -12.11
N SER A 162 -12.64 29.09 -11.93
CA SER A 162 -11.80 29.71 -10.90
C SER A 162 -12.57 29.92 -9.59
N GLU A 163 -13.77 29.36 -9.48
CA GLU A 163 -14.64 29.46 -8.30
C GLU A 163 -15.16 28.06 -7.99
N LYS A 164 -14.92 27.60 -6.75
CA LYS A 164 -15.31 26.31 -6.16
C LYS A 164 -14.35 25.13 -6.37
N ASP A 165 -13.17 25.25 -5.77
CA ASP A 165 -12.64 24.17 -4.95
C ASP A 165 -12.62 24.69 -3.52
N ASP A 166 -13.78 24.65 -2.87
CA ASP A 166 -13.98 24.93 -1.44
C ASP A 166 -13.34 23.80 -0.62
N GLY A 167 -12.00 23.74 -0.72
CA GLY A 167 -11.16 23.23 0.33
C GLY A 167 -11.43 24.06 1.59
N TYR A 168 -11.93 23.40 2.62
CA TYR A 168 -11.92 23.93 3.98
C TYR A 168 -10.46 24.25 4.37
N GLY A 169 -10.05 25.50 4.16
CA GLY A 169 -8.73 26.00 4.52
C GLY A 169 -8.70 27.50 4.27
N ASP A 170 -8.71 28.29 5.34
CA ASP A 170 -8.52 29.74 5.29
C ASP A 170 -7.25 30.06 4.47
N GLU A 171 -7.39 30.72 3.32
CA GLU A 171 -6.27 31.11 2.45
C GLU A 171 -5.23 31.98 3.18
N GLU A 172 -5.64 32.69 4.24
CA GLU A 172 -4.75 33.44 5.13
C GLU A 172 -3.92 32.52 6.05
N GLU A 173 -4.48 31.41 6.52
CA GLU A 173 -3.74 30.42 7.30
C GLU A 173 -2.71 29.69 6.42
N ASP A 174 -3.06 29.36 5.17
CA ASP A 174 -2.23 28.58 4.25
C ASP A 174 -0.94 29.34 3.84
N GLN A 175 -1.04 30.65 3.61
CA GLN A 175 0.14 31.52 3.41
C GLN A 175 0.99 31.65 4.69
N GLY A 176 0.36 31.68 5.86
CA GLY A 176 1.03 31.72 7.16
C GLY A 176 1.75 30.42 7.51
N LEU A 177 1.15 29.28 7.18
CA LEU A 177 1.67 27.92 7.35
C LEU A 177 2.88 27.68 6.44
N SER A 178 2.78 28.10 5.18
CA SER A 178 3.89 28.07 4.21
C SER A 178 5.12 28.82 4.73
N LYS A 179 4.98 30.11 5.10
CA LYS A 179 6.10 30.92 5.63
C LYS A 179 6.70 30.35 6.92
N LYS A 180 5.86 29.82 7.84
CA LYS A 180 6.31 29.20 9.10
C LYS A 180 6.96 27.84 8.89
N PHE A 181 6.64 27.13 7.80
CA PHE A 181 7.24 25.84 7.48
C PHE A 181 8.58 25.98 6.78
N PHE A 182 8.68 26.87 5.79
CA PHE A 182 9.92 27.22 5.07
C PHE A 182 11.01 27.89 5.93
N SER A 183 10.73 28.11 7.21
CA SER A 183 11.69 28.61 8.20
C SER A 183 11.97 27.61 9.33
N SER A 184 11.27 26.48 9.34
CA SER A 184 11.27 25.54 10.47
C SER A 184 12.48 24.60 10.50
N SER A 185 12.82 24.09 11.69
CA SER A 185 13.86 23.08 11.88
C SER A 185 13.54 21.74 11.20
N LEU A 186 12.26 21.41 11.06
CA LEU A 186 11.78 20.20 10.37
C LEU A 186 12.08 20.26 8.87
N GLU A 187 11.77 21.37 8.21
CA GLU A 187 12.09 21.58 6.80
C GLU A 187 13.61 21.51 6.56
N ARG A 188 14.40 22.12 7.46
CA ARG A 188 15.86 22.08 7.39
C ARG A 188 16.41 20.65 7.55
N ALA A 189 15.81 19.85 8.44
CA ALA A 189 16.16 18.44 8.62
C ALA A 189 15.80 17.61 7.39
N ILE A 190 14.61 17.80 6.82
CA ILE A 190 14.14 17.11 5.62
C ILE A 190 15.03 17.44 4.40
N ARG A 191 15.31 18.73 4.15
CA ARG A 191 16.25 19.15 3.08
C ARG A 191 17.63 18.52 3.27
N LYS A 192 18.12 18.43 4.51
CA LYS A 192 19.42 17.81 4.81
C LYS A 192 19.43 16.31 4.53
N THR A 193 18.33 15.61 4.80
CA THR A 193 18.16 14.19 4.49
C THR A 193 18.11 13.96 2.96
N PHE A 194 17.35 14.78 2.22
CA PHE A 194 17.28 14.66 0.76
C PHE A 194 18.57 15.09 0.04
N ALA A 195 19.29 16.10 0.55
CA ALA A 195 20.60 16.50 0.03
C ALA A 195 21.68 15.42 0.26
N ARG A 196 21.58 14.64 1.34
CA ARG A 196 22.45 13.47 1.58
C ARG A 196 22.16 12.32 0.61
N SER A 197 20.89 12.10 0.29
CA SER A 197 20.47 11.07 -0.69
C SER A 197 21.00 11.37 -2.10
N THR A 198 20.99 12.63 -2.53
CA THR A 198 21.52 13.05 -3.84
C THR A 198 23.05 12.97 -3.96
N LEU A 199 23.76 13.06 -2.84
CA LEU A 199 25.22 12.86 -2.80
C LEU A 199 25.58 11.37 -2.79
N ALA A 200 24.80 10.52 -2.11
CA ALA A 200 25.02 9.08 -2.08
C ALA A 200 24.77 8.41 -3.45
N SER A 201 23.90 8.97 -4.29
CA SER A 201 23.68 8.47 -5.67
C SER A 201 24.79 8.85 -6.66
N ASN A 202 25.73 9.74 -6.27
CA ASN A 202 26.88 10.14 -7.09
C ASN A 202 28.20 9.47 -6.64
N GLU A 203 28.17 8.62 -5.61
CA GLU A 203 29.33 7.86 -5.10
C GLU A 203 29.06 6.34 -5.06
N ALA A 204 28.46 5.80 -6.11
CA ALA A 204 28.50 4.36 -6.39
C ALA A 204 29.31 4.13 -7.68
N PRO A 205 30.32 3.24 -7.68
CA PRO A 205 31.09 2.91 -8.89
C PRO A 205 30.25 2.19 -9.95
#